data_AF-A0A7R9W3J6-F1
#
_entry.id   AF-A0A7R9W3J6-F1
#
_cell.length_a   1.000
_cell.length_b   1.000
_cell.length_c   1.000
_cell.angle_alpha   90.00
_cell.angle_beta   90.00
_cell.angle_gamma   90.00
#
_symmetry.space_group_name_H-M   'P 1'
#
loop_
_entity.id
_entity.type
_entity.pdbx_description
1 polymer ?
#
loop_
_entity_poly.entity_id
_entity_poly.type
_entity_poly.pdbx_seq_one_letter_code
_entity_poly.pdbx_strand_id
1 'polypeptide(L)'
;RRVFEGKAQYPGKMALTLPQQRALAILPKLSALPSFLGSLYIVFDFCWNHKKFRSSTYRRLMASMSIVDMATSFCYFLSTWPVPSSSPTLWASGTDATCRAQAFVIQFGIAIPFYNLSLALYYYLVAREKKVRRKSSAARRLEPYM
;
A
#
# COMPACT_ATOMS: atom_id res chain seq x y z
N ARG A 1 42.40 8.21 -22.87
CA ARG A 1 42.08 6.80 -23.24
C ARG A 1 42.52 5.91 -22.09
N ARG A 2 41.62 5.47 -21.20
CA ARG A 2 41.96 4.51 -20.15
C ARG A 2 40.84 3.46 -20.03
N VAL A 3 41.21 2.24 -20.40
CA VAL A 3 40.79 0.95 -19.83
C VAL A 3 39.29 0.63 -19.92
N PHE A 4 38.89 0.11 -21.08
CA PHE A 4 37.71 -0.75 -21.24
C PHE A 4 38.21 -2.18 -21.47
N GLU A 5 38.58 -2.89 -20.41
CA GLU A 5 38.78 -4.35 -20.45
C GLU A 5 38.33 -4.94 -19.11
N GLY A 6 37.42 -5.93 -19.14
CA GLY A 6 37.02 -6.66 -17.94
C GLY A 6 35.63 -7.29 -18.00
N LYS A 7 35.45 -8.24 -18.92
CA LYS A 7 34.45 -9.33 -19.00
C LYS A 7 33.70 -9.67 -17.70
N ALA A 8 32.36 -9.76 -17.79
CA ALA A 8 31.58 -10.87 -17.23
C ALA A 8 30.22 -10.98 -17.96
N GLN A 9 30.26 -11.74 -19.05
CA GLN A 9 29.14 -12.41 -19.68
C GLN A 9 28.44 -13.30 -18.63
N TYR A 10 27.22 -12.96 -18.21
CA TYR A 10 26.32 -13.91 -17.53
C TYR A 10 25.30 -14.43 -18.55
N PRO A 11 25.38 -15.71 -18.96
CA PRO A 11 24.40 -16.30 -19.88
C PRO A 11 23.10 -16.58 -19.12
N GLY A 12 21.98 -15.99 -19.54
CA GLY A 12 20.65 -16.44 -19.12
C GLY A 12 19.85 -15.56 -18.14
N LYS A 13 20.18 -14.29 -17.92
CA LYS A 13 19.25 -13.34 -17.26
C LYS A 13 19.04 -12.12 -18.14
N MET A 14 17.78 -11.76 -18.36
CA MET A 14 17.33 -10.60 -19.13
C MET A 14 18.05 -9.34 -18.63
N ALA A 15 19.18 -8.98 -19.25
CA ALA A 15 19.93 -7.79 -18.92
C ALA A 15 19.12 -6.60 -19.46
N LEU A 16 18.31 -6.00 -18.59
CA LEU A 16 17.45 -4.89 -18.93
C LEU A 16 18.28 -3.78 -19.58
N THR A 17 17.82 -3.28 -20.72
CA THR A 17 18.46 -2.16 -21.42
C THR A 17 18.50 -0.93 -20.52
N LEU A 18 19.50 -0.06 -20.69
CA LEU A 18 19.63 1.19 -19.94
C LEU A 18 18.32 2.02 -19.86
N PRO A 19 17.52 2.19 -20.95
CA PRO A 19 16.24 2.87 -20.86
C PRO A 19 15.20 2.13 -20.01
N GLN A 20 15.18 0.79 -20.04
CA GLN A 20 14.26 0.01 -19.20
C GLN A 20 14.62 0.13 -17.71
N GLN A 21 15.92 0.16 -17.36
CA GLN A 21 16.35 0.36 -15.97
C GLN A 21 15.96 1.74 -15.43
N ARG A 22 16.06 2.79 -16.27
CA ARG A 22 15.60 4.14 -15.91
C ARG A 22 14.08 4.18 -15.72
N ALA A 23 13.33 3.52 -16.59
CA ALA A 23 11.88 3.43 -16.46
C ALA A 23 11.49 2.78 -15.11
N LEU A 24 12.11 1.66 -14.74
CA LEU A 24 11.83 1.00 -13.46
C LEU A 24 12.20 1.85 -12.22
N ALA A 25 13.17 2.75 -12.33
CA ALA A 25 13.53 3.65 -11.24
C ALA A 25 12.55 4.84 -11.10
N ILE A 26 11.98 5.32 -12.21
CA ILE A 26 11.11 6.51 -12.25
C ILE A 26 9.63 6.15 -12.01
N LEU A 27 9.14 5.06 -12.60
CA LEU A 27 7.76 4.62 -12.48
C LEU A 27 7.24 4.57 -11.03
N PRO A 28 7.94 3.91 -10.07
CA PRO A 28 7.46 3.85 -8.68
C PRO A 28 7.41 5.22 -8.01
N LYS A 29 8.28 6.18 -8.41
CA LYS A 29 8.26 7.54 -7.87
C LYS A 29 7.00 8.29 -8.29
N LEU A 30 6.61 8.17 -9.56
CA LEU A 30 5.43 8.84 -10.09
C LEU A 30 4.13 8.28 -9.51
N SER A 31 4.04 6.95 -9.33
CA SER A 31 2.86 6.33 -8.72
C SER A 31 2.77 6.56 -7.21
N ALA A 32 3.92 6.64 -6.53
CA ALA A 32 3.95 6.80 -5.07
C ALA A 32 3.52 8.18 -4.59
N LEU A 33 3.82 9.25 -5.34
CA LEU A 33 3.47 10.63 -4.97
C LEU A 33 1.96 10.87 -4.74
N PRO A 34 1.06 10.56 -5.69
CA PRO A 34 -0.37 10.76 -5.48
C PRO A 34 -0.94 9.87 -4.38
N SER A 35 -0.47 8.62 -4.27
CA SER A 35 -0.87 7.71 -3.19
C SER A 35 -0.44 8.26 -1.82
N PHE A 36 0.79 8.77 -1.71
CA PHE A 36 1.28 9.37 -0.47
C PHE A 36 0.44 10.58 -0.06
N LEU A 37 0.12 11.49 -0.98
CA LEU A 37 -0.70 12.67 -0.68
C LEU A 37 -2.14 12.28 -0.27
N GLY A 38 -2.74 11.32 -0.96
CA GLY A 38 -4.08 10.83 -0.64
C GLY A 38 -4.13 10.17 0.74
N SER A 39 -3.15 9.32 1.05
CA SER A 39 -3.05 8.64 2.35
C SER A 39 -2.71 9.61 3.48
N LEU A 40 -1.86 10.61 3.22
CA LEU A 40 -1.55 11.67 4.19
C LEU A 40 -2.81 12.47 4.57
N TYR A 41 -3.67 12.81 3.61
CA TYR A 41 -4.93 13.52 3.89
C TYR A 41 -5.85 12.71 4.79
N ILE A 42 -5.98 11.40 4.56
CA ILE A 42 -6.83 10.51 5.40
C ILE A 42 -6.28 10.42 6.82
N VAL A 43 -4.96 10.28 6.97
CA VAL A 43 -4.30 10.25 8.28
C VAL A 43 -4.46 11.60 8.99
N PHE A 44 -4.37 12.71 8.27
CA PHE A 44 -4.61 14.04 8.82
C PHE A 44 -6.07 14.21 9.31
N ASP A 45 -7.07 13.81 8.52
CA ASP A 45 -8.48 13.82 8.95
C ASP A 45 -8.70 12.93 10.18
N PHE A 46 -8.02 11.79 10.25
CA PHE A 46 -8.08 10.90 11.40
C PHE A 46 -7.56 11.58 12.68
N CYS A 47 -6.36 12.18 12.61
CA CYS A 47 -5.75 12.87 13.74
C CYS A 47 -6.59 14.07 14.20
N TRP A 48 -7.18 14.81 13.25
CA TRP A 48 -7.99 16.00 13.55
C TRP A 48 -9.38 15.66 14.12
N ASN A 49 -10.07 14.66 13.55
CA ASN A 49 -11.47 14.35 13.86
C ASN A 49 -11.66 13.04 14.67
N HIS A 50 -10.77 12.77 15.63
CA HIS A 50 -10.66 11.50 16.35
C HIS A 50 -11.97 10.96 16.99
N LYS A 51 -12.89 11.83 17.41
CA LYS A 51 -14.19 11.44 18.01
C LYS A 51 -15.10 10.71 17.02
N LYS A 52 -15.11 11.12 15.75
CA LYS A 52 -15.96 10.52 14.70
C LYS A 52 -15.47 9.14 14.26
N PHE A 53 -14.17 8.87 14.43
CA PHE A 53 -13.54 7.62 14.04
C PHE A 53 -13.68 6.49 15.08
N ARG A 54 -13.70 6.79 16.38
CA ARG A 54 -13.89 5.76 17.41
C ARG A 54 -15.23 5.02 17.31
N SER A 55 -16.25 5.67 16.77
CA SER A 55 -17.62 5.13 16.67
C SER A 55 -17.82 4.14 15.52
N SER A 56 -16.96 4.15 14.48
CA SER A 56 -17.18 3.34 13.28
C SER A 56 -15.98 2.44 12.97
N THR A 57 -16.20 1.13 13.05
CA THR A 57 -15.21 0.09 12.68
C THR A 57 -14.68 0.29 11.25
N TYR A 58 -15.55 0.66 10.31
CA TYR A 58 -15.17 0.99 8.94
C TYR A 58 -14.09 2.06 8.87
N ARG A 59 -14.30 3.19 9.56
CA ARG A 59 -13.37 4.31 9.53
C ARG A 59 -12.03 3.96 10.18
N ARG A 60 -12.01 3.10 11.20
CA ARG A 60 -10.79 2.59 11.84
C ARG A 60 -9.97 1.71 10.90
N LEU A 61 -10.63 0.77 10.21
CA LEU A 61 -9.97 -0.10 9.23
C LEU A 61 -9.35 0.72 8.08
N MET A 62 -10.10 1.70 7.55
CA MET A 62 -9.61 2.61 6.52
C MET A 62 -8.39 3.41 7.01
N ALA A 63 -8.43 3.96 8.22
CA ALA A 63 -7.29 4.70 8.78
C ALA A 63 -6.04 3.81 8.94
N SER A 64 -6.20 2.58 9.46
CA SER A 64 -5.08 1.64 9.58
C SER A 64 -4.45 1.29 8.23
N MET A 65 -5.27 1.03 7.21
CA MET A 65 -4.80 0.76 5.86
C MET A 65 -4.05 1.97 5.27
N SER A 66 -4.56 3.19 5.45
CA SER A 66 -3.91 4.42 4.97
C SER A 66 -2.58 4.72 5.66
N ILE A 67 -2.39 4.37 6.95
CA ILE A 67 -1.10 4.52 7.64
C ILE A 67 -0.05 3.60 7.03
N VAL A 68 -0.42 2.34 6.77
CA VAL A 68 0.47 1.37 6.11
C VAL A 68 0.79 1.85 4.70
N ASP A 69 -0.21 2.28 3.94
CA ASP A 69 -0.06 2.76 2.56
C ASP A 69 0.86 3.99 2.49
N MET A 70 0.73 4.94 3.42
CA MET A 70 1.61 6.11 3.53
C MET A 70 3.07 5.71 3.75
N ALA A 71 3.33 4.77 4.66
CA ALA A 71 4.69 4.28 4.94
C ALA A 71 5.28 3.53 3.74
N THR A 72 4.50 2.66 3.10
CA THR A 72 4.95 1.92 1.91
C THR A 72 5.18 2.84 0.73
N SER A 73 4.32 3.84 0.50
CA SER A 73 4.47 4.81 -0.59
C SER A 73 5.68 5.71 -0.39
N PHE A 74 6.02 6.05 0.86
CA PHE A 74 7.29 6.74 1.14
C PHE A 74 8.51 5.88 0.74
N CYS A 75 8.50 4.59 1.07
CA CYS A 75 9.53 3.65 0.63
C CYS A 75 9.58 3.47 -0.91
N TYR A 76 8.44 3.41 -1.57
CA TYR A 76 8.38 3.36 -3.04
C TYR A 76 8.86 4.66 -3.70
N PHE A 77 8.67 5.82 -3.05
CA PHE A 77 9.22 7.07 -3.53
C PHE A 77 10.76 7.09 -3.44
N LEU A 78 11.32 6.54 -2.36
CA LEU A 78 12.77 6.36 -2.23
C LEU A 78 13.29 5.38 -3.30
N SER A 79 12.56 4.31 -3.60
CA SER A 79 12.84 3.34 -4.68
C SER A 79 14.29 2.86 -4.67
N THR A 80 15.12 3.27 -5.65
CA THR A 80 16.51 2.84 -5.81
C THR A 80 17.51 3.62 -4.95
N TRP A 81 17.12 4.72 -4.30
CA TRP A 81 18.05 5.52 -3.48
C TRP A 81 18.71 4.77 -2.31
N PRO A 82 17.98 4.00 -1.48
CA PRO A 82 18.58 3.33 -0.33
C PRO A 82 19.27 2.01 -0.66
N VAL A 83 19.37 1.65 -1.94
CA VAL A 83 20.17 0.51 -2.40
C VAL A 83 21.66 0.82 -2.17
N PRO A 84 22.48 -0.14 -1.72
CA PRO A 84 23.90 0.07 -1.51
C PRO A 84 24.60 0.54 -2.79
N SER A 85 25.48 1.53 -2.65
CA SER A 85 26.25 2.11 -3.77
C SER A 85 27.18 1.11 -4.47
N SER A 86 27.47 -0.04 -3.83
CA SER A 86 28.22 -1.14 -4.41
C SER A 86 27.43 -1.96 -5.44
N SER A 87 26.10 -1.77 -5.54
CA SER A 87 25.25 -2.50 -6.46
C SER A 87 25.22 -1.85 -7.86
N PRO A 88 25.07 -2.62 -8.95
CA PRO A 88 24.97 -2.11 -10.32
C PRO A 88 23.63 -1.38 -10.62
N THR A 89 22.97 -0.83 -9.60
CA THR A 89 21.64 -0.24 -9.70
C THR A 89 21.74 1.27 -9.96
N LEU A 90 20.93 1.77 -10.89
CA LEU A 90 20.86 3.21 -11.22
C LEU A 90 20.43 4.05 -10.00
N TRP A 91 21.23 5.07 -9.69
CA TRP A 91 21.04 6.02 -8.58
C TRP A 91 21.06 5.41 -7.16
N ALA A 92 21.75 4.29 -6.97
CA ALA A 92 22.01 3.74 -5.65
C ALA A 92 22.98 4.64 -4.85
N SER A 93 22.56 5.11 -3.67
CA SER A 93 23.36 5.98 -2.79
C SER A 93 23.29 5.55 -1.32
N GLY A 94 22.69 4.40 -1.02
CA GLY A 94 22.45 3.92 0.34
C GLY A 94 23.47 2.91 0.84
N THR A 95 23.06 2.15 1.85
CA THR A 95 23.81 1.05 2.49
C THR A 95 22.96 -0.23 2.55
N ASP A 96 23.56 -1.37 2.90
CA ASP A 96 22.81 -2.62 3.09
C ASP A 96 21.74 -2.48 4.18
N ALA A 97 22.03 -1.71 5.25
CA ALA A 97 21.10 -1.45 6.33
C ALA A 97 19.85 -0.68 5.86
N THR A 98 20.02 0.37 5.04
CA THR A 98 18.88 1.14 4.50
C THR A 98 18.06 0.31 3.52
N CYS A 99 18.70 -0.57 2.75
CA CYS A 99 18.01 -1.49 1.85
C CYS A 99 17.13 -2.49 2.63
N ARG A 100 17.66 -3.09 3.70
CA ARG A 100 16.90 -3.99 4.58
C ARG A 100 15.75 -3.27 5.28
N ALA A 101 15.98 -2.05 5.77
CA ALA A 101 14.93 -1.25 6.41
C ALA A 101 13.80 -0.93 5.42
N GLN A 102 14.13 -0.55 4.19
CA GLN A 102 13.13 -0.33 3.13
C GLN A 102 12.33 -1.61 2.84
N ALA A 103 13.01 -2.74 2.67
CA ALA A 103 12.35 -4.02 2.39
C ALA A 103 11.40 -4.42 3.52
N PHE A 104 11.80 -4.24 4.77
CA PHE A 104 10.97 -4.51 5.94
C PHE A 104 9.67 -3.68 5.94
N VAL A 105 9.76 -2.38 5.65
CA VAL A 105 8.58 -1.51 5.58
C VAL A 105 7.66 -1.90 4.43
N ILE A 106 8.22 -2.20 3.25
CA ILE A 106 7.43 -2.65 2.09
C ILE A 106 6.69 -3.95 2.40
N GLN A 107 7.29 -4.84 3.19
CA GLN A 107 6.67 -6.12 3.57
C GLN A 107 5.37 -5.92 4.38
N PHE A 108 5.23 -4.83 5.14
CA PHE A 108 3.97 -4.51 5.81
C PHE A 108 2.80 -4.25 4.85
N GLY A 109 3.08 -3.96 3.58
CA GLY A 109 2.05 -3.86 2.53
C GLY A 109 1.21 -5.13 2.40
N ILE A 110 1.70 -6.30 2.86
CA ILE A 110 0.92 -7.53 2.94
C ILE A 110 -0.30 -7.41 3.87
N ALA A 111 -0.30 -6.49 4.84
CA ALA A 111 -1.46 -6.25 5.69
C ALA A 111 -2.68 -5.69 4.92
N ILE A 112 -2.45 -5.02 3.79
CA ILE A 112 -3.48 -4.37 2.98
C ILE A 112 -4.60 -5.34 2.52
N PRO A 113 -4.30 -6.49 1.89
CA PRO A 113 -5.33 -7.47 1.53
C PRO A 113 -6.11 -8.01 2.75
N PHE A 114 -5.48 -8.15 3.92
CA PHE A 114 -6.20 -8.55 5.14
C PHE A 114 -7.20 -7.47 5.61
N TYR A 115 -6.83 -6.19 5.49
CA TYR A 115 -7.78 -5.09 5.75
C TYR A 115 -8.93 -5.09 4.75
N ASN A 116 -8.66 -5.32 3.46
CA ASN A 116 -9.71 -5.44 2.44
C ASN A 116 -10.63 -6.63 2.69
N LEU A 117 -10.10 -7.78 3.12
CA LEU A 117 -10.91 -8.94 3.54
C LEU A 117 -11.81 -8.60 4.73
N SER A 118 -11.25 -7.94 5.75
CA SER A 118 -12.00 -7.50 6.93
C SER A 118 -13.12 -6.52 6.55
N LEU A 119 -12.86 -5.64 5.58
CA LEU A 119 -13.84 -4.70 5.05
C LEU A 119 -14.96 -5.40 4.29
N ALA A 120 -14.63 -6.39 3.45
CA ALA A 120 -15.60 -7.19 2.72
C ALA A 120 -16.52 -7.96 3.68
N LEU A 121 -15.95 -8.58 4.73
CA LEU A 121 -16.70 -9.23 5.79
C LEU A 121 -17.62 -8.25 6.54
N TYR A 122 -17.11 -7.06 6.88
CA TYR A 122 -17.90 -6.02 7.53
C TYR A 122 -19.11 -5.61 6.67
N TYR A 123 -18.91 -5.36 5.37
CA TYR A 123 -20.00 -5.00 4.46
C TYR A 123 -21.00 -6.13 4.27
N TYR A 124 -20.54 -7.37 4.17
CA TYR A 124 -21.41 -8.55 4.08
C TYR A 124 -22.31 -8.67 5.32
N LEU A 125 -21.73 -8.56 6.52
CA LEU A 125 -22.49 -8.63 7.77
C LEU A 125 -23.52 -7.49 7.87
N VAL A 126 -23.12 -6.26 7.57
CA VAL A 126 -24.04 -5.11 7.56
C VAL A 126 -25.18 -5.30 6.55
N ALA A 127 -24.90 -5.83 5.37
CA ALA A 127 -25.91 -6.11 4.35
C ALA A 127 -26.88 -7.22 4.80
N ARG A 128 -26.38 -8.28 5.42
CA ARG A 128 -27.18 -9.38 5.98
C ARG A 128 -28.11 -8.87 7.09
N GLU A 129 -27.58 -8.12 8.06
CA GLU A 129 -28.35 -7.54 9.16
C GLU A 129 -29.47 -6.63 8.65
N LYS A 130 -29.17 -5.77 7.65
CA LYS A 130 -30.19 -4.93 7.00
C LYS A 130 -31.30 -5.76 6.35
N LYS A 131 -30.95 -6.87 5.68
CA LYS A 131 -31.93 -7.78 5.05
C LYS A 131 -32.80 -8.48 6.09
N VAL A 132 -32.19 -8.97 7.18
CA VAL A 132 -32.89 -9.61 8.30
C VAL A 132 -33.86 -8.62 8.97
N ARG A 133 -33.39 -7.41 9.29
CA ARG A 133 -34.23 -6.37 9.89
C ARG A 133 -35.40 -5.99 8.99
N ARG A 134 -35.16 -5.86 7.68
CA ARG A 134 -36.21 -5.58 6.69
C ARG A 134 -37.27 -6.68 6.63
N LYS A 135 -36.87 -7.95 6.68
CA LYS A 135 -37.80 -9.09 6.73
C LYS A 135 -38.64 -9.06 8.02
N SER A 136 -38.01 -8.78 9.16
CA SER A 136 -38.70 -8.70 10.46
C SER A 136 -39.68 -7.52 10.53
N SER A 137 -39.33 -6.37 9.95
CA SER A 137 -40.24 -5.22 9.84
C SER A 137 -41.40 -5.48 8.88
N ALA A 138 -41.18 -6.21 7.78
CA ALA A 138 -42.25 -6.60 6.87
C ALA A 138 -43.22 -7.60 7.51
N ALA A 139 -42.71 -8.59 8.24
CA ALA A 139 -43.53 -9.57 8.97
C ALA A 139 -44.43 -8.90 10.02
N ARG A 140 -43.87 -8.01 10.87
CA ARG A 140 -44.65 -7.24 11.86
C ARG A 140 -45.74 -6.36 11.26
N ARG A 141 -45.61 -5.95 9.99
CA ARG A 141 -46.63 -5.15 9.29
C ARG A 141 -47.77 -5.99 8.72
N LEU A 142 -47.52 -7.28 8.49
CA LEU A 142 -48.50 -8.25 7.98
C LEU A 142 -49.27 -8.96 9.11
N GLU A 143 -48.69 -9.08 10.31
CA GLU A 143 -49.33 -9.68 11.50
C GLU A 143 -50.71 -9.13 11.88
N PRO A 144 -51.04 -7.81 11.80
CA PRO A 144 -52.38 -7.33 12.16
C PRO A 144 -53.50 -7.63 11.15
N TYR A 145 -53.18 -8.33 10.05
CA TYR A 145 -54.14 -8.75 9.02
C TYR A 145 -54.25 -10.29 8.91
N MET A 146 -53.61 -11.02 9.84
CA MET A 146 -53.82 -12.45 10.10
C MET A 146 -54.60 -12.61 11.41
#